data_AF-A0A959AF03-F1
#
_entry.id   AF-A0A959AF03-F1
#
_cell.length_a   1.000
_cell.length_b   1.000
_cell.length_c   1.000
_cell.angle_alpha   90.00
_cell.angle_beta   90.00
_cell.angle_gamma   90.00
#
_symmetry.space_group_name_H-M   'P 1'
#
loop_
_entity.id
_entity.type
_entity.pdbx_description
1 polymer ?
#
loop_
_entity_poly.entity_id
_entity_poly.type
_entity_poly.pdbx_seq_one_letter_code
_entity_poly.pdbx_strand_id
1 'polypeptide(L)'
;SSYLHTLRQDNPTLLLRWNYYLDHAFSICDFPAEKGDIAQLPSVEIDDLSRMNILMIERKQAIGRHWEKSVFYRINHSDKVLMYYPGKDFNRAFRRWLKS
;
A
#
# COMPACT_ATOMS: atom_id res chain seq x y z
N SER A 1 -21.94 -9.35 -9.88
CA SER A 1 -20.59 -9.68 -10.36
C SER A 1 -20.27 -11.12 -9.99
N SER A 2 -20.18 -12.04 -10.95
CA SER A 2 -19.98 -13.48 -10.70
C SER A 2 -18.60 -13.78 -10.12
N TYR A 3 -17.57 -13.04 -10.54
CA TYR A 3 -16.18 -13.22 -10.12
C TYR A 3 -15.97 -13.13 -8.59
N LEU A 4 -16.51 -12.10 -7.93
CA LEU A 4 -16.38 -11.96 -6.48
C LEU A 4 -17.13 -13.06 -5.73
N HIS A 5 -18.23 -13.56 -6.29
CA HIS A 5 -18.99 -14.66 -5.70
C HIS A 5 -18.20 -15.97 -5.77
N THR A 6 -17.61 -16.28 -6.93
CA THR A 6 -16.73 -17.43 -7.13
C THR A 6 -15.47 -17.34 -6.27
N LEU A 7 -14.80 -16.19 -6.25
CA LEU A 7 -13.59 -15.98 -5.45
C LEU A 7 -13.85 -16.15 -3.94
N ARG A 8 -15.05 -15.75 -3.48
CA ARG A 8 -15.47 -15.95 -2.10
C ARG A 8 -15.66 -17.42 -1.75
N GLN A 9 -16.08 -18.25 -2.70
CA GLN A 9 -16.24 -19.69 -2.50
C GLN A 9 -14.91 -20.42 -2.59
N ASP A 10 -14.07 -20.07 -3.57
CA ASP A 10 -12.85 -20.81 -3.86
C ASP A 10 -11.66 -20.39 -2.99
N ASN A 11 -11.56 -19.11 -2.62
CA ASN A 11 -10.43 -18.60 -1.85
C ASN A 11 -10.82 -17.37 -0.99
N PRO A 12 -11.64 -17.56 0.05
CA PRO A 12 -12.09 -16.46 0.92
C PRO A 12 -10.92 -15.72 1.57
N THR A 13 -9.82 -16.41 1.87
CA THR A 13 -8.61 -15.82 2.45
C THR A 13 -7.96 -14.78 1.53
N LEU A 14 -8.02 -14.97 0.21
CA LEU A 14 -7.48 -14.00 -0.75
C LEU A 14 -8.25 -12.68 -0.71
N LEU A 15 -9.58 -12.73 -0.61
CA LEU A 15 -10.42 -11.55 -0.46
C LEU A 15 -10.09 -10.79 0.83
N LEU A 16 -9.98 -11.51 1.95
CA LEU A 16 -9.59 -10.91 3.22
C LEU A 16 -8.21 -10.25 3.13
N ARG A 17 -7.27 -10.90 2.44
CA ARG A 17 -5.93 -10.36 2.22
C ARG A 17 -5.96 -9.06 1.41
N TRP A 18 -6.75 -9.01 0.34
CA TRP A 18 -6.89 -7.80 -0.48
C TRP A 18 -7.55 -6.67 0.29
N ASN A 19 -8.62 -6.94 1.03
CA ASN A 19 -9.26 -5.94 1.87
C ASN A 19 -8.28 -5.39 2.91
N TYR A 20 -7.56 -6.27 3.61
CA TYR A 20 -6.54 -5.84 4.58
C TYR A 20 -5.42 -5.03 3.90
N TYR A 21 -5.03 -5.40 2.68
CA TYR A 21 -4.02 -4.69 1.90
C TYR A 21 -4.39 -3.23 1.61
N LEU A 22 -5.66 -2.96 1.32
CA LEU A 22 -6.13 -1.62 0.94
C LEU A 22 -5.88 -0.56 2.00
N ASP A 23 -5.77 -0.95 3.28
CA ASP A 23 -5.59 0.00 4.38
C ASP A 23 -4.29 -0.22 5.19
N HIS A 24 -3.66 -1.40 5.09
CA HIS A 24 -2.55 -1.78 5.98
C HIS A 24 -1.23 -2.04 5.26
N ALA A 25 -1.19 -1.92 3.93
CA ALA A 25 0.03 -2.15 3.15
C ALA A 25 0.97 -0.94 3.10
N PHE A 26 0.47 0.24 3.46
CA PHE A 26 1.19 1.50 3.36
C PHE A 26 0.86 2.43 4.53
N SER A 27 1.61 3.52 4.60
CA SER A 27 1.30 4.69 5.42
C SER A 27 1.56 5.95 4.61
N ILE A 28 0.82 7.02 4.89
CA ILE A 28 1.13 8.36 4.43
C ILE A 28 1.74 9.10 5.60
N CYS A 29 2.98 9.55 5.45
CA CYS A 29 3.73 10.20 6.51
C CYS A 29 4.49 11.42 5.99
N ASP A 30 4.90 12.30 6.89
CA ASP A 30 5.81 13.37 6.56
C ASP A 30 7.21 12.79 6.27
N PHE A 31 7.96 13.42 5.35
CA PHE A 31 9.31 13.00 5.08
C PHE A 31 10.27 13.53 6.16
N PRO A 32 11.01 12.66 6.87
CA PRO A 32 11.98 13.13 7.85
C PRO A 32 13.14 13.85 7.16
N ALA A 33 13.31 15.15 7.45
CA ALA A 33 14.34 15.99 6.83
C ALA A 33 15.76 15.44 7.06
N GLU A 34 16.02 14.73 8.17
CA GLU A 34 17.30 14.10 8.43
C GLU A 34 17.66 12.94 7.47
N LYS A 35 16.70 12.47 6.66
CA LYS A 35 16.93 11.40 5.66
C LYS A 35 17.32 11.94 4.28
N GLY A 36 17.45 13.26 4.12
CA GLY A 36 17.93 13.90 2.90
C GLY A 36 16.88 14.75 2.21
N ASP A 37 16.88 14.74 0.87
CA ASP A 37 15.96 15.52 0.06
C ASP A 37 14.84 14.62 -0.50
N ILE A 38 13.59 14.98 -0.17
CA ILE A 38 12.37 14.32 -0.67
C ILE A 38 12.30 14.31 -2.20
N ALA A 39 12.93 15.27 -2.89
CA ALA A 39 12.97 15.34 -4.34
C ALA A 39 13.76 14.20 -5.00
N GLN A 40 14.57 13.47 -4.24
CA GLN A 40 15.29 12.29 -4.74
C GLN A 40 14.40 11.03 -4.81
N LEU A 41 13.23 11.06 -4.17
CA LEU A 41 12.28 9.95 -4.21
C LEU A 41 11.51 9.92 -5.53
N PRO A 42 11.16 8.72 -6.04
CA PRO A 42 10.22 8.61 -7.15
C PRO A 42 8.88 9.25 -6.74
N SER A 43 8.20 9.87 -7.70
CA SER A 43 6.91 10.54 -7.45
C SER A 43 5.72 9.63 -7.71
N VAL A 44 4.62 9.92 -7.03
CA VAL A 44 3.29 9.34 -7.25
C VAL A 44 2.24 10.44 -7.23
N GLU A 45 1.26 10.33 -8.11
CA GLU A 45 0.07 11.17 -8.13
C GLU A 45 -1.06 10.50 -7.34
N ILE A 46 -1.61 11.23 -6.38
CA ILE A 46 -2.74 10.76 -5.57
C ILE A 46 -3.75 11.89 -5.47
N ASP A 47 -4.88 11.75 -6.15
CA ASP A 47 -5.89 12.81 -6.27
C ASP A 47 -6.57 13.15 -4.93
N ASP A 48 -6.88 12.12 -4.14
CA ASP A 48 -7.55 12.25 -2.83
C ASP A 48 -7.01 11.21 -1.85
N LEU A 49 -6.26 11.67 -0.85
CA LEU A 49 -5.67 10.82 0.18
C LEU A 49 -6.72 10.14 1.07
N SER A 50 -7.93 10.69 1.18
CA SER A 50 -9.02 10.14 2.00
C SER A 50 -9.80 9.02 1.31
N ARG A 51 -9.71 8.92 -0.02
CA ARG A 51 -10.45 7.96 -0.85
C ARG A 51 -9.53 7.12 -1.73
N MET A 52 -8.33 6.86 -1.24
CA MET A 52 -7.29 6.19 -1.99
C MET A 52 -7.60 4.70 -2.22
N ASN A 53 -7.43 4.23 -3.46
CA ASN A 53 -7.35 2.80 -3.77
C ASN A 53 -5.94 2.45 -4.20
N ILE A 54 -5.14 1.94 -3.26
CA ILE A 54 -3.71 1.69 -3.48
C ILE A 54 -3.43 0.70 -4.62
N LEU A 55 -4.27 -0.33 -4.79
CA LEU A 55 -4.11 -1.32 -5.87
C LEU A 55 -4.30 -0.68 -7.26
N MET A 56 -5.24 0.27 -7.37
CA MET A 56 -5.43 1.01 -8.62
C MET A 56 -4.23 1.91 -8.92
N ILE A 57 -3.64 2.54 -7.90
CA ILE A 57 -2.46 3.40 -8.04
C ILE A 57 -1.25 2.58 -8.48
N GLU A 58 -0.97 1.45 -7.81
CA GLU A 58 0.09 0.51 -8.20
C GLU A 58 -0.02 0.13 -9.68
N ARG A 59 -1.22 -0.21 -10.13
CA ARG A 59 -1.47 -0.58 -11.53
C ARG A 59 -1.29 0.59 -12.51
N LYS A 60 -1.78 1.79 -12.18
CA LYS A 60 -1.75 2.95 -13.08
C LYS A 60 -0.36 3.55 -13.22
N GLN A 61 0.42 3.55 -12.14
CA GLN A 61 1.70 4.28 -12.07
C GLN A 61 2.90 3.34 -11.95
N ALA A 62 2.70 2.02 -12.06
CA ALA A 62 3.73 0.99 -11.98
C ALA A 62 4.60 1.09 -10.71
N ILE A 63 3.98 1.50 -9.59
CA ILE A 63 4.62 1.54 -8.28
C ILE A 63 4.30 0.27 -7.49
N GLY A 64 5.08 0.01 -6.44
CA GLY A 64 4.78 -1.10 -5.55
C GLY A 64 5.75 -1.24 -4.40
N ARG A 65 5.54 -2.30 -3.64
CA ARG A 65 6.32 -2.62 -2.45
C ARG A 65 7.52 -3.51 -2.77
N HIS A 66 8.46 -3.53 -1.84
CA HIS A 66 9.54 -4.50 -1.81
C HIS A 66 9.30 -5.56 -0.72
N TRP A 67 9.79 -6.78 -0.91
CA TRP A 67 9.60 -7.86 0.06
C TRP A 67 10.29 -7.57 1.40
N GLU A 68 11.57 -7.15 1.34
CA GLU A 68 12.44 -7.00 2.51
C GLU A 68 12.49 -5.61 3.15
N LYS A 69 12.22 -4.54 2.39
CA LYS A 69 12.47 -3.14 2.80
C LYS A 69 11.26 -2.26 2.53
N SER A 70 11.16 -1.16 3.26
CA SER A 70 10.18 -0.12 2.98
C SER A 70 10.52 0.57 1.67
N VAL A 71 9.49 0.99 0.95
CA VAL A 71 9.62 1.76 -0.30
C VAL A 71 8.87 3.07 -0.13
N PHE A 72 9.47 4.16 -0.59
CA PHE A 72 8.97 5.51 -0.38
C PHE A 72 8.72 6.17 -1.74
N TYR A 73 7.57 6.81 -1.88
CA TYR A 73 7.20 7.62 -3.04
C TYR A 73 6.77 9.00 -2.56
N ARG A 74 7.36 10.05 -3.12
CA ARG A 74 6.90 11.42 -2.85
C ARG A 74 5.53 11.63 -3.49
N ILE A 75 4.59 12.15 -2.72
CA ILE A 75 3.26 12.49 -3.24
C ILE A 75 3.37 13.86 -3.93
N ASN A 76 3.01 13.94 -5.20
CA ASN A 76 3.05 15.21 -5.94
C ASN A 76 2.11 16.24 -5.31
N HIS A 77 2.52 17.51 -5.35
CA HIS A 77 1.79 18.64 -4.74
C HIS A 77 1.58 18.51 -3.22
N SER A 78 2.46 17.75 -2.54
CA SER A 78 2.41 17.51 -1.10
C SER A 78 3.83 17.43 -0.51
N ASP A 79 3.94 17.67 0.79
CA ASP A 79 5.15 17.42 1.60
C ASP A 79 5.22 15.98 2.13
N LYS A 80 4.25 15.15 1.73
CA LYS A 80 4.05 13.79 2.24
C LYS A 80 4.64 12.73 1.33
N VAL A 81 4.86 11.58 1.95
CA VAL A 81 5.40 10.39 1.32
C VAL A 81 4.45 9.23 1.55
N LEU A 82 4.21 8.49 0.47
CA LEU A 82 3.61 7.16 0.52
C LEU A 82 4.71 6.16 0.84
N MET A 83 4.66 5.58 2.04
CA MET A 83 5.57 4.52 2.48
C MET A 83 4.86 3.17 2.41
N TYR A 84 5.36 2.26 1.58
CA TYR A 84 4.97 0.86 1.66
C TYR A 84 5.75 0.14 2.76
N TYR A 85 5.05 -0.64 3.59
CA TYR A 85 5.69 -1.56 4.51
C TYR A 85 6.35 -2.72 3.75
N PRO A 86 7.43 -3.32 4.29
CA PRO A 86 8.00 -4.54 3.73
C PRO A 86 6.94 -5.64 3.58
N GLY A 87 6.97 -6.36 2.46
CA GLY A 87 6.02 -7.44 2.19
C GLY A 87 5.99 -8.52 3.29
N LYS A 88 7.15 -8.81 3.90
CA LYS A 88 7.26 -9.74 5.04
C LYS A 88 6.52 -9.25 6.28
N ASP A 89 6.57 -7.94 6.54
CA ASP A 89 5.96 -7.32 7.71
C ASP A 89 4.45 -7.21 7.54
N PHE A 90 3.99 -6.83 6.35
CA PHE A 90 2.58 -6.90 5.97
C PHE A 90 2.01 -8.32 6.17
N ASN A 91 2.69 -9.35 5.66
CA ASN A 91 2.22 -10.73 5.78
C ASN A 91 2.18 -11.18 7.25
N ARG A 92 3.14 -10.76 8.07
CA ARG A 92 3.13 -11.02 9.52
C ARG A 92 1.96 -10.33 10.20
N ALA A 93 1.68 -9.07 9.87
CA ALA A 93 0.55 -8.32 10.42
C ALA A 93 -0.80 -8.94 10.02
N PHE A 94 -0.97 -9.28 8.74
CA PHE A 94 -2.16 -9.96 8.24
C PHE A 94 -2.44 -11.29 8.95
N ARG A 95 -1.40 -12.12 9.16
CA ARG A 95 -1.54 -13.39 9.90
C ARG A 95 -1.93 -13.20 11.37
N ARG A 96 -1.57 -12.07 11.99
CA ARG A 96 -2.00 -11.73 13.35
C ARG A 96 -3.46 -11.29 13.35
N TRP A 97 -3.84 -10.44 12.40
CA TRP A 97 -5.22 -9.99 12.23
C TRP A 97 -6.21 -11.14 11.92
N LEU A 98 -5.78 -12.18 11.19
CA LEU A 98 -6.62 -13.37 10.98
C LEU A 98 -6.89 -14.19 12.27
N LYS A 99 -6.14 -13.96 13.35
CA LYS A 99 -6.25 -14.71 14.61
C LYS A 99 -6.96 -13.92 15.73
N SER A 100 -7.21 -12.63 15.51
CA SER A 100 -7.94 -11.75 16.43
C SER A 100 -9.43 -11.80 16.15
#